data_AF-A0A2S6R8X4-F1
#
_entry.id   AF-A0A2S6R8X4-F1
#
_cell.length_a   1.000
_cell.length_b   1.000
_cell.length_c   1.000
_cell.angle_alpha   90.00
_cell.angle_beta   90.00
_cell.angle_gamma   90.00
#
_symmetry.space_group_name_H-M   'P 1'
#
loop_
_entity.id
_entity.type
_entity.pdbx_description
1 polymer ?
#
loop_
_entity_poly.entity_id
_entity_poly.type
_entity_poly.pdbx_seq_one_letter_code
_entity_poly.pdbx_strand_id
1 'polypeptide(L)'
;MALIGIGLLIAGLLGRSTVRPLSAITAVTTRLSKGDKEIEIPALGRRDEIGAMAGALEVFRDKMLEIDRMNAEREALRDETEKRVKSGMISLTQELDEQVQSTVRFVSGKSNEMRDAAEAMNMAISRVSEQADSAKQSANSASENVQSVAAAADQLAHSIGEIANGVSHSGEISKRAVREAEETSATVKQLSEAATKIGDIVSVITDIATQTNLLALNATIEAARAGTAGKGFAVVASEVKGLANQTTSATEEVDRKIGDIQNEIDNSVAAILRICETIGAVDETSQAITLAVEQQRAATDEISKNAQLTANETQLVSSAIQEMSSETATAADLSSSVRATAGEVAEQVADMQSDLTQKLRRSYG
;
A
#
# COMPACT_ATOMS: atom_id res chain seq x y z
N MET A 1 127.82 -85.94 -16.99
CA MET A 1 127.35 -85.22 -15.77
C MET A 1 127.20 -83.71 -15.94
N ALA A 2 127.90 -83.02 -16.86
CA ALA A 2 127.75 -81.55 -17.05
C ALA A 2 126.41 -81.11 -17.69
N LEU A 3 125.81 -81.93 -18.57
CA LEU A 3 124.54 -81.58 -19.26
C LEU A 3 123.31 -81.60 -18.35
N ILE A 4 123.30 -82.43 -17.30
CA ILE A 4 122.17 -82.54 -16.35
C ILE A 4 122.16 -81.34 -15.38
N GLY A 5 123.34 -80.86 -14.98
CA GLY A 5 123.47 -79.66 -14.15
C GLY A 5 122.97 -78.40 -14.84
N ILE A 6 123.27 -78.24 -16.14
CA ILE A 6 122.82 -77.08 -16.94
C ILE A 6 121.30 -77.12 -17.17
N GLY A 7 120.73 -78.31 -17.41
CA GLY A 7 119.28 -78.47 -17.57
C GLY A 7 118.49 -78.10 -16.31
N LEU A 8 118.97 -78.50 -15.12
CA LEU A 8 118.34 -78.13 -13.85
C LEU A 8 118.50 -76.63 -13.53
N LEU A 9 119.61 -76.01 -13.92
CA LEU A 9 119.86 -74.59 -13.71
C LEU A 9 119.00 -73.71 -14.63
N ILE A 10 118.83 -74.12 -15.89
CA ILE A 10 117.93 -73.47 -16.86
C ILE A 10 116.46 -73.67 -16.45
N ALA A 11 116.05 -74.85 -16.00
CA ALA A 11 114.70 -75.10 -15.49
C ALA A 11 114.40 -74.29 -14.22
N GLY A 12 115.38 -74.14 -13.32
CA GLY A 12 115.25 -73.28 -12.14
C GLY A 12 115.16 -71.78 -12.48
N LEU A 13 115.91 -71.33 -13.48
CA LEU A 13 115.87 -69.95 -13.98
C LEU A 13 114.57 -69.64 -14.73
N LEU A 14 114.05 -70.54 -15.56
CA LEU A 14 112.75 -70.40 -16.22
C LEU A 14 111.60 -70.50 -15.21
N GLY A 15 111.67 -71.45 -14.27
CA GLY A 15 110.68 -71.58 -13.20
C GLY A 15 110.56 -70.32 -12.33
N ARG A 16 111.69 -69.67 -12.02
CA ARG A 16 111.71 -68.40 -11.28
C ARG A 16 111.40 -67.17 -12.14
N SER A 17 111.81 -67.13 -13.40
CA SER A 17 111.68 -65.92 -14.23
C SER A 17 110.37 -65.84 -15.04
N THR A 18 109.76 -66.97 -15.41
CA THR A 18 108.50 -67.00 -16.20
C THR A 18 107.35 -67.71 -15.49
N VAL A 19 107.52 -68.95 -15.00
CA VAL A 19 106.40 -69.75 -14.47
C VAL A 19 105.77 -69.16 -13.21
N ARG A 20 106.59 -68.77 -12.22
CA ARG A 20 106.09 -68.13 -10.98
C ARG A 20 105.37 -66.79 -11.25
N PRO A 21 105.95 -65.84 -12.00
CA PRO A 21 105.27 -64.59 -12.34
C PRO A 21 103.99 -64.79 -13.16
N LEU A 22 103.96 -65.73 -14.11
CA LEU A 22 102.77 -66.03 -14.91
C LEU A 22 101.63 -66.55 -14.03
N SER A 23 101.93 -67.49 -13.12
CA SER A 23 100.96 -68.01 -12.15
C SER A 23 100.45 -66.92 -11.20
N ALA A 24 101.32 -65.98 -10.79
CA ALA A 24 100.94 -64.85 -9.95
C ALA A 24 100.00 -63.86 -10.69
N ILE A 25 100.28 -63.57 -11.96
CA ILE A 25 99.38 -62.77 -12.82
C ILE A 25 98.03 -63.45 -13.00
N THR A 26 97.98 -64.75 -13.31
CA THR A 26 96.71 -65.50 -13.42
C THR A 26 95.89 -65.49 -12.13
N ALA A 27 96.55 -65.60 -10.97
CA ALA A 27 95.89 -65.52 -9.67
C ALA A 27 95.27 -64.14 -9.41
N VAL A 28 95.98 -63.06 -9.77
CA VAL A 28 95.51 -61.68 -9.68
C VAL A 28 94.34 -61.44 -10.65
N THR A 29 94.42 -61.90 -11.90
CA THR A 29 93.29 -61.82 -12.85
C THR A 29 92.04 -62.52 -12.32
N THR A 30 92.19 -63.69 -11.70
CA THR A 30 91.08 -64.45 -11.13
C THR A 30 90.44 -63.69 -9.95
N ARG A 31 91.25 -63.08 -9.08
CA ARG A 31 90.75 -62.26 -7.96
C ARG A 31 90.06 -60.99 -8.45
N LEU A 32 90.63 -60.31 -9.43
CA LEU A 32 90.06 -59.10 -10.03
C LEU A 32 88.71 -59.40 -10.72
N SER A 33 88.58 -60.54 -11.40
CA SER A 33 87.30 -61.01 -11.97
C SER A 33 86.22 -61.33 -10.92
N LYS A 34 86.63 -61.62 -9.67
CA LYS A 34 85.74 -61.84 -8.52
C LYS A 34 85.41 -60.53 -7.77
N GLY A 35 85.89 -59.38 -8.26
CA GLY A 35 85.62 -58.06 -7.69
C GLY A 35 86.62 -57.61 -6.61
N ASP A 36 87.70 -58.35 -6.38
CA ASP A 36 88.76 -57.98 -5.43
C ASP A 36 89.74 -57.00 -6.09
N LYS A 37 89.58 -55.72 -5.78
CA LYS A 37 90.29 -54.59 -6.42
C LYS A 37 91.43 -54.03 -5.56
N GLU A 38 91.54 -54.43 -4.29
CA GLU A 38 92.62 -54.06 -3.36
C GLU A 38 93.82 -55.02 -3.45
N ILE A 39 94.10 -55.49 -4.67
CA ILE A 39 95.18 -56.45 -4.92
C ILE A 39 96.38 -55.75 -5.54
N GLU A 40 97.55 -56.06 -4.99
CA GLU A 40 98.83 -55.61 -5.53
C GLU A 40 99.18 -56.46 -6.76
N ILE A 41 99.45 -55.81 -7.89
CA ILE A 41 99.73 -56.50 -9.15
C ILE A 41 101.24 -56.82 -9.17
N PRO A 42 101.64 -58.09 -9.04
CA PRO A 42 103.05 -58.47 -9.04
C PRO A 42 103.66 -58.23 -10.42
N ALA A 43 104.99 -58.11 -10.49
CA ALA A 43 105.74 -57.94 -11.74
C ALA A 43 105.49 -56.62 -12.50
N LEU A 44 104.85 -55.63 -11.87
CA LEU A 44 104.76 -54.25 -12.38
C LEU A 44 106.17 -53.66 -12.57
N GLY A 45 106.41 -52.97 -13.70
CA GLY A 45 107.71 -52.36 -14.02
C GLY A 45 108.75 -53.29 -14.66
N ARG A 46 108.42 -54.57 -14.93
CA ARG A 46 109.25 -55.44 -15.77
C ARG A 46 109.20 -55.00 -17.24
N ARG A 47 110.28 -55.25 -17.98
CA ARG A 47 110.44 -54.89 -19.40
C ARG A 47 110.16 -56.04 -20.38
N ASP A 48 109.41 -57.05 -19.93
CA ASP A 48 109.03 -58.24 -20.70
C ASP A 48 107.50 -58.35 -20.83
N GLU A 49 107.03 -59.40 -21.51
CA GLU A 49 105.62 -59.65 -21.78
C GLU A 49 104.80 -59.80 -20.49
N ILE A 50 105.42 -60.29 -19.41
CA ILE A 50 104.79 -60.38 -18.09
C ILE A 50 104.55 -59.00 -17.51
N GLY A 51 105.51 -58.07 -17.66
CA GLY A 51 105.35 -56.66 -17.30
C GLY A 51 104.26 -55.96 -18.12
N ALA A 52 104.14 -56.28 -19.41
CA ALA A 52 103.06 -55.75 -20.25
C ALA A 52 101.67 -56.26 -19.81
N MET A 53 101.55 -57.53 -19.44
CA MET A 53 100.32 -58.08 -18.86
C MET A 53 99.98 -57.44 -17.51
N ALA A 54 100.98 -57.22 -16.65
CA ALA A 54 100.80 -56.54 -15.37
C ALA A 54 100.28 -55.09 -15.57
N GLY A 55 100.82 -54.35 -16.53
CA GLY A 55 100.34 -53.02 -16.90
C GLY A 55 98.92 -53.01 -17.48
N ALA A 56 98.56 -54.00 -18.31
CA ALA A 56 97.19 -54.14 -18.81
C ALA A 56 96.18 -54.46 -17.69
N LEU A 57 96.58 -55.28 -16.71
CA LEU A 57 95.80 -55.57 -15.50
C LEU A 57 95.64 -54.35 -14.59
N GLU A 58 96.67 -53.49 -14.51
CA GLU A 58 96.60 -52.22 -13.78
C GLU A 58 95.56 -51.28 -14.40
N VAL A 59 95.61 -51.09 -15.73
CA VAL A 59 94.60 -50.32 -16.47
C VAL A 59 93.20 -50.92 -16.28
N PHE A 60 93.07 -52.25 -16.28
CA PHE A 60 91.78 -52.91 -16.08
C PHE A 60 91.24 -52.73 -14.65
N ARG A 61 92.08 -52.88 -13.62
CA ARG A 61 91.74 -52.60 -12.22
C ARG A 61 91.30 -51.15 -12.04
N ASP A 62 92.08 -50.22 -12.59
CA ASP A 62 91.82 -48.78 -12.47
C ASP A 62 90.51 -48.40 -13.18
N LYS A 63 90.22 -49.00 -14.35
CA LYS A 63 88.91 -48.85 -15.03
C LYS A 63 87.75 -49.45 -14.24
N MET A 64 87.93 -50.58 -13.55
CA MET A 64 86.91 -51.14 -12.66
C MET A 64 86.66 -50.29 -11.41
N LEU A 65 87.67 -49.57 -10.90
CA LEU A 65 87.52 -48.60 -9.81
C LEU A 65 86.82 -47.32 -10.28
N GLU A 66 87.13 -46.87 -11.50
CA GLU A 66 86.46 -45.73 -12.15
C GLU A 66 84.98 -46.01 -12.42
N ILE A 67 84.63 -47.21 -12.90
CA ILE A 67 83.23 -47.63 -13.11
C ILE A 67 82.45 -47.66 -11.79
N ASP A 68 83.03 -48.17 -10.69
CA ASP A 68 82.38 -48.15 -9.38
C ASP A 68 82.15 -46.72 -8.88
N ARG A 69 83.15 -45.84 -9.03
CA ARG A 69 83.00 -44.42 -8.69
C ARG A 69 81.89 -43.76 -9.50
N MET A 70 81.87 -43.98 -10.81
CA MET A 70 80.83 -43.44 -11.70
C MET A 70 79.45 -43.99 -11.35
N ASN A 71 79.33 -45.28 -10.99
CA ASN A 71 78.06 -45.87 -10.57
C ASN A 71 77.59 -45.29 -9.23
N ALA A 72 78.48 -45.17 -8.24
CA ALA A 72 78.18 -44.55 -6.96
C ALA A 72 77.76 -43.07 -7.11
N GLU A 73 78.42 -42.32 -7.98
CA GLU A 73 78.09 -40.93 -8.29
C GLU A 73 76.74 -40.82 -9.02
N ARG A 74 76.44 -41.73 -9.96
CA ARG A 74 75.13 -41.84 -10.63
C ARG A 74 74.00 -42.17 -9.67
N GLU A 75 74.25 -43.07 -8.72
CA GLU A 75 73.29 -43.49 -7.72
C GLU A 75 73.02 -42.34 -6.73
N ALA A 76 74.07 -41.64 -6.28
CA ALA A 76 73.94 -40.42 -5.48
C ALA A 76 73.15 -39.32 -6.21
N LEU A 77 73.42 -39.07 -7.50
CA LEU A 77 72.68 -38.12 -8.33
C LEU A 77 71.21 -38.53 -8.52
N ARG A 78 70.94 -39.83 -8.70
CA ARG A 78 69.57 -40.36 -8.77
C ARG A 78 68.83 -40.14 -7.46
N ASP A 79 69.42 -40.52 -6.34
CA ASP A 79 68.84 -40.34 -5.01
C ASP A 79 68.58 -38.85 -4.71
N GLU A 80 69.50 -37.96 -5.06
CA GLU A 80 69.33 -36.52 -4.89
C GLU A 80 68.21 -35.99 -5.77
N THR A 81 68.15 -36.39 -7.04
CA THR A 81 67.08 -35.99 -7.96
C THR A 81 65.72 -36.51 -7.48
N GLU A 82 65.65 -37.76 -7.02
CA GLU A 82 64.43 -38.38 -6.53
C GLU A 82 63.96 -37.72 -5.22
N LYS A 83 64.87 -37.38 -4.31
CA LYS A 83 64.58 -36.57 -3.11
C LYS A 83 64.07 -35.18 -3.49
N ARG A 84 64.69 -34.53 -4.47
CA ARG A 84 64.33 -33.18 -4.92
C ARG A 84 62.97 -33.15 -5.61
N VAL A 85 62.67 -34.15 -6.44
CA VAL A 85 61.35 -34.36 -7.06
C VAL A 85 60.30 -34.64 -5.99
N LYS A 86 60.57 -35.54 -5.02
CA LYS A 86 59.65 -35.79 -3.89
C LYS A 86 59.39 -34.51 -3.09
N SER A 87 60.43 -33.77 -2.73
CA SER A 87 60.29 -32.53 -1.96
C SER A 87 59.53 -31.45 -2.72
N GLY A 88 59.80 -31.29 -4.03
CA GLY A 88 59.07 -30.35 -4.89
C GLY A 88 57.60 -30.74 -5.04
N MET A 89 57.31 -32.04 -5.20
CA MET A 89 55.94 -32.55 -5.26
C MET A 89 55.20 -32.30 -3.94
N ILE A 90 55.82 -32.56 -2.78
CA ILE A 90 55.22 -32.27 -1.47
C ILE A 90 54.89 -30.78 -1.34
N SER A 91 55.82 -29.90 -1.68
CA SER A 91 55.61 -28.44 -1.61
C SER A 91 54.46 -27.97 -2.50
N LEU A 92 54.44 -28.41 -3.78
CA LEU A 92 53.38 -28.04 -4.73
C LEU A 92 52.01 -28.52 -4.24
N THR A 93 51.97 -29.71 -3.64
CA THR A 93 50.73 -30.30 -3.17
C THR A 93 50.23 -29.63 -1.90
N GLN A 94 51.13 -29.16 -1.05
CA GLN A 94 50.81 -28.38 0.14
C GLN A 94 50.30 -26.98 -0.22
N GLU A 95 50.90 -26.31 -1.21
CA GLU A 95 50.38 -25.05 -1.77
C GLU A 95 49.00 -25.24 -2.40
N LEU A 96 48.80 -26.32 -3.16
CA LEU A 96 47.50 -26.65 -3.75
C LEU A 96 46.43 -26.91 -2.66
N ASP A 97 46.77 -27.66 -1.61
CA ASP A 97 45.86 -27.90 -0.48
C ASP A 97 45.47 -26.60 0.23
N GLU A 98 46.44 -25.72 0.51
CA GLU A 98 46.17 -24.42 1.12
C GLU A 98 45.26 -23.54 0.24
N GLN A 99 45.52 -23.50 -1.08
CA GLN A 99 44.73 -22.68 -2.00
C GLN A 99 43.32 -23.23 -2.21
N VAL A 100 43.15 -24.55 -2.29
CA VAL A 100 41.82 -25.17 -2.35
C VAL A 100 41.08 -24.96 -1.04
N GLN A 101 41.71 -25.17 0.12
CA GLN A 101 41.06 -24.91 1.41
C GLN A 101 40.63 -23.45 1.56
N SER A 102 41.45 -22.49 1.12
CA SER A 102 41.09 -21.07 1.15
C SER A 102 39.87 -20.78 0.26
N THR A 103 39.85 -21.33 -0.96
CA THR A 103 38.73 -21.20 -1.89
C THR A 103 37.45 -21.83 -1.36
N VAL A 104 37.54 -23.05 -0.80
CA VAL A 104 36.44 -23.76 -0.17
C VAL A 104 35.85 -22.95 0.99
N ARG A 105 36.69 -22.42 1.89
CA ARG A 105 36.25 -21.55 3.00
C ARG A 105 35.57 -20.29 2.48
N PHE A 106 36.11 -19.66 1.43
CA PHE A 106 35.52 -18.48 0.82
C PHE A 106 34.14 -18.77 0.21
N VAL A 107 34.01 -19.81 -0.62
CA VAL A 107 32.73 -20.17 -1.25
C VAL A 107 31.72 -20.62 -0.21
N SER A 108 32.11 -21.43 0.78
CA SER A 108 31.23 -21.83 1.88
C SER A 108 30.73 -20.62 2.69
N GLY A 109 31.62 -19.65 2.97
CA GLY A 109 31.24 -18.38 3.59
C GLY A 109 30.21 -17.61 2.77
N LYS A 110 30.42 -17.49 1.45
CA LYS A 110 29.46 -16.81 0.54
C LYS A 110 28.14 -17.54 0.40
N SER A 111 28.13 -18.87 0.39
CA SER A 111 26.90 -19.66 0.41
C SER A 111 26.11 -19.44 1.70
N ASN A 112 26.77 -19.36 2.85
CA ASN A 112 26.09 -19.04 4.11
C ASN A 112 25.52 -17.62 4.11
N GLU A 113 26.29 -16.62 3.66
CA GLU A 113 25.78 -15.25 3.46
C GLU A 113 24.54 -15.21 2.55
N MET A 114 24.52 -16.00 1.46
CA MET A 114 23.35 -16.12 0.58
C MET A 114 22.15 -16.77 1.26
N ARG A 115 22.34 -17.80 2.10
CA ARG A 115 21.25 -18.43 2.86
C ARG A 115 20.65 -17.44 3.86
N ASP A 116 21.49 -16.73 4.59
CA ASP A 116 21.04 -15.72 5.56
C ASP A 116 20.29 -14.57 4.86
N ALA A 117 20.78 -14.11 3.70
CA ALA A 117 20.12 -13.09 2.90
C ALA A 117 18.75 -13.57 2.38
N ALA A 118 18.65 -14.82 1.90
CA ALA A 118 17.39 -15.40 1.46
C ALA A 118 16.38 -15.57 2.62
N GLU A 119 16.85 -15.95 3.81
CA GLU A 119 16.01 -16.04 5.00
C GLU A 119 15.48 -14.66 5.42
N ALA A 120 16.35 -13.64 5.46
CA ALA A 120 15.96 -12.27 5.72
C ALA A 120 14.95 -11.75 4.68
N MET A 121 15.15 -12.10 3.40
CA MET A 121 14.22 -11.75 2.32
C MET A 121 12.85 -12.43 2.51
N ASN A 122 12.80 -13.71 2.90
CA ASN A 122 11.54 -14.39 3.22
C ASN A 122 10.79 -13.71 4.37
N MET A 123 11.49 -13.32 5.44
CA MET A 123 10.86 -12.57 6.54
C MET A 123 10.32 -11.20 6.09
N ALA A 124 11.01 -10.50 5.18
CA ALA A 124 10.52 -9.26 4.60
C ALA A 124 9.26 -9.48 3.76
N ILE A 125 9.26 -10.50 2.91
CA ILE A 125 8.14 -10.92 2.07
C ILE A 125 6.91 -11.27 2.93
N SER A 126 7.07 -12.03 4.01
CA SER A 126 5.96 -12.33 4.93
C SER A 126 5.32 -11.08 5.52
N ARG A 127 6.14 -10.10 5.94
CA ARG A 127 5.64 -8.80 6.44
C ARG A 127 4.90 -8.00 5.38
N VAL A 128 5.41 -7.99 4.15
CA VAL A 128 4.73 -7.32 3.01
C VAL A 128 3.40 -8.01 2.71
N SER A 129 3.34 -9.34 2.76
CA SER A 129 2.09 -10.10 2.57
C SER A 129 1.05 -9.75 3.64
N GLU A 130 1.43 -9.70 4.92
CA GLU A 130 0.52 -9.29 6.00
C GLU A 130 0.01 -7.85 5.82
N GLN A 131 0.88 -6.93 5.39
CA GLN A 131 0.50 -5.55 5.09
C GLN A 131 -0.44 -5.46 3.88
N ALA A 132 -0.20 -6.25 2.84
CA ALA A 132 -1.07 -6.32 1.67
C ALA A 132 -2.47 -6.82 2.04
N ASP A 133 -2.57 -7.85 2.90
CA ASP A 133 -3.86 -8.34 3.39
C ASP A 133 -4.61 -7.29 4.24
N SER A 134 -3.90 -6.58 5.11
CA SER A 134 -4.48 -5.48 5.90
C SER A 134 -4.94 -4.32 5.02
N ALA A 135 -4.15 -3.96 4.00
CA ALA A 135 -4.52 -2.94 3.03
C ALA A 135 -5.75 -3.35 2.22
N LYS A 136 -5.85 -4.63 1.83
CA LYS A 136 -7.00 -5.19 1.11
C LYS A 136 -8.28 -5.08 1.95
N GLN A 137 -8.21 -5.44 3.22
CA GLN A 137 -9.35 -5.32 4.13
C GLN A 137 -9.78 -3.86 4.26
N SER A 138 -8.82 -2.94 4.40
CA SER A 138 -9.09 -1.49 4.49
C SER A 138 -9.74 -0.95 3.22
N ALA A 139 -9.26 -1.37 2.04
CA ALA A 139 -9.84 -1.00 0.76
C ALA A 139 -11.28 -1.53 0.61
N ASN A 140 -11.56 -2.78 1.00
CA ASN A 140 -12.92 -3.32 0.98
C ASN A 140 -13.87 -2.52 1.88
N SER A 141 -13.46 -2.22 3.12
CA SER A 141 -14.27 -1.41 4.03
C SER A 141 -14.46 0.02 3.52
N ALA A 142 -13.45 0.62 2.89
CA ALA A 142 -13.59 1.93 2.24
C ALA A 142 -14.62 1.89 1.10
N SER A 143 -14.62 0.83 0.28
CA SER A 143 -15.58 0.63 -0.80
C SER A 143 -17.02 0.53 -0.29
N GLU A 144 -17.26 -0.27 0.76
CA GLU A 144 -18.56 -0.40 1.41
C GLU A 144 -19.06 0.92 2.00
N ASN A 145 -18.16 1.67 2.67
CA ASN A 145 -18.49 2.99 3.23
C ASN A 145 -18.86 3.99 2.13
N VAL A 146 -18.10 4.01 1.03
CA VAL A 146 -18.36 4.89 -0.11
C VAL A 146 -19.70 4.53 -0.78
N GLN A 147 -20.01 3.25 -0.93
CA GLN A 147 -21.31 2.81 -1.45
C GLN A 147 -22.47 3.24 -0.55
N SER A 148 -22.27 3.19 0.77
CA SER A 148 -23.25 3.70 1.75
C SER A 148 -23.43 5.21 1.64
N VAL A 149 -22.35 5.97 1.46
CA VAL A 149 -22.39 7.43 1.23
C VAL A 149 -23.13 7.75 -0.06
N ALA A 150 -22.87 7.02 -1.15
CA ALA A 150 -23.58 7.21 -2.42
C ALA A 150 -25.09 6.94 -2.28
N ALA A 151 -25.48 5.88 -1.58
CA ALA A 151 -26.89 5.59 -1.29
C ALA A 151 -27.54 6.68 -0.44
N ALA A 152 -26.85 7.19 0.58
CA ALA A 152 -27.34 8.29 1.41
C ALA A 152 -27.50 9.59 0.60
N ALA A 153 -26.55 9.90 -0.30
CA ALA A 153 -26.64 11.04 -1.20
C ALA A 153 -27.83 10.92 -2.16
N ASP A 154 -28.10 9.72 -2.70
CA ASP A 154 -29.28 9.48 -3.55
C ASP A 154 -30.59 9.66 -2.77
N GLN A 155 -30.68 9.16 -1.54
CA GLN A 155 -31.84 9.41 -0.67
C GLN A 155 -32.02 10.90 -0.34
N LEU A 156 -30.93 11.62 -0.08
CA LEU A 156 -30.98 13.07 0.13
C LEU A 156 -31.48 13.80 -1.12
N ALA A 157 -31.03 13.41 -2.31
CA ALA A 157 -31.50 14.02 -3.57
C ALA A 157 -33.01 13.85 -3.75
N HIS A 158 -33.56 12.67 -3.42
CA HIS A 158 -35.00 12.43 -3.43
C HIS A 158 -35.72 13.33 -2.42
N SER A 159 -35.24 13.39 -1.18
CA SER A 159 -35.85 14.22 -0.13
C SER A 159 -35.82 15.72 -0.47
N ILE A 160 -34.73 16.20 -1.05
CA ILE A 160 -34.60 17.59 -1.55
C ILE A 160 -35.64 17.86 -2.64
N GLY A 161 -35.88 16.90 -3.54
CA GLY A 161 -36.93 17.00 -4.56
C GLY A 161 -38.33 17.10 -3.97
N GLU A 162 -38.64 16.33 -2.93
CA GLU A 162 -39.92 16.41 -2.21
C GLU A 162 -40.08 17.75 -1.49
N ILE A 163 -39.03 18.26 -0.84
CA ILE A 163 -39.03 19.57 -0.19
C ILE A 163 -39.26 20.67 -1.23
N ALA A 164 -38.58 20.61 -2.38
CA ALA A 164 -38.76 21.57 -3.47
C ALA A 164 -40.22 21.63 -3.94
N ASN A 165 -40.84 20.47 -4.15
CA ASN A 165 -42.25 20.37 -4.53
C ASN A 165 -43.18 20.91 -3.41
N GLY A 166 -42.91 20.58 -2.16
CA GLY A 166 -43.68 21.07 -1.01
C GLY A 166 -43.64 22.59 -0.85
N VAL A 167 -42.46 23.19 -1.05
CA VAL A 167 -42.26 24.65 -0.99
C VAL A 167 -42.96 25.34 -2.15
N SER A 168 -42.84 24.81 -3.37
CA SER A 168 -43.58 25.34 -4.53
C SER A 168 -45.08 25.32 -4.29
N HIS A 169 -45.61 24.22 -3.75
CA HIS A 169 -47.03 24.11 -3.42
C HIS A 169 -47.46 25.09 -2.31
N SER A 170 -46.62 25.30 -1.29
CA SER A 170 -46.87 26.29 -0.23
C SER A 170 -46.92 27.71 -0.78
N GLY A 171 -46.07 28.04 -1.76
CA GLY A 171 -46.12 29.32 -2.47
C GLY A 171 -47.42 29.53 -3.26
N GLU A 172 -47.93 28.48 -3.92
CA GLU A 172 -49.24 28.55 -4.60
C GLU A 172 -50.41 28.76 -3.63
N ILE A 173 -50.41 28.05 -2.49
CA ILE A 173 -51.41 28.21 -1.43
C ILE A 173 -51.37 29.64 -0.88
N SER A 174 -50.18 30.16 -0.59
CA SER A 174 -49.99 31.52 -0.06
C SER A 174 -50.55 32.56 -1.04
N LYS A 175 -50.23 32.45 -2.33
CA LYS A 175 -50.79 33.33 -3.38
C LYS A 175 -52.32 33.23 -3.49
N ARG A 176 -52.90 32.05 -3.30
CA ARG A 176 -54.36 31.88 -3.28
C ARG A 176 -54.98 32.53 -2.05
N ALA A 177 -54.39 32.33 -0.88
CA ALA A 177 -54.87 32.91 0.38
C ALA A 177 -54.83 34.45 0.36
N VAL A 178 -53.80 35.07 -0.24
CA VAL A 178 -53.76 36.52 -0.46
C VAL A 178 -54.94 36.99 -1.30
N ARG A 179 -55.24 36.33 -2.43
CA ARG A 179 -56.39 36.69 -3.27
C ARG A 179 -57.72 36.56 -2.53
N GLU A 180 -57.93 35.47 -1.80
CA GLU A 180 -59.15 35.26 -0.99
C GLU A 180 -59.30 36.34 0.10
N ALA A 181 -58.20 36.76 0.72
CA ALA A 181 -58.18 37.84 1.70
C ALA A 181 -58.50 39.21 1.06
N GLU A 182 -57.97 39.50 -0.13
CA GLU A 182 -58.29 40.71 -0.91
C GLU A 182 -59.77 40.77 -1.31
N GLU A 183 -60.34 39.65 -1.79
CA GLU A 183 -61.77 39.53 -2.13
C GLU A 183 -62.66 39.72 -0.89
N THR A 184 -62.26 39.14 0.24
CA THR A 184 -62.96 39.32 1.53
C THR A 184 -62.89 40.77 1.99
N SER A 185 -61.73 41.41 1.89
CA SER A 185 -61.55 42.84 2.22
C SER A 185 -62.45 43.74 1.37
N ALA A 186 -62.53 43.47 0.06
CA ALA A 186 -63.42 44.20 -0.84
C ALA A 186 -64.90 44.05 -0.45
N THR A 187 -65.32 42.85 -0.05
CA THR A 187 -66.69 42.57 0.40
C THR A 187 -67.00 43.30 1.71
N VAL A 188 -66.10 43.26 2.68
CA VAL A 188 -66.26 43.97 3.96
C VAL A 188 -66.31 45.49 3.76
N LYS A 189 -65.53 46.03 2.81
CA LYS A 189 -65.60 47.44 2.43
C LYS A 189 -66.96 47.81 1.85
N GLN A 190 -67.57 46.96 1.01
CA GLN A 190 -68.93 47.18 0.51
C GLN A 190 -69.98 47.16 1.64
N LEU A 191 -69.80 46.30 2.66
CA LEU A 191 -70.64 46.34 3.86
C LEU A 191 -70.50 47.66 4.63
N SER A 192 -69.27 48.20 4.75
CA SER A 192 -69.02 49.49 5.39
C SER A 192 -69.77 50.63 4.68
N GLU A 193 -69.71 50.66 3.35
CA GLU A 193 -70.44 51.62 2.52
C GLU A 193 -71.96 51.47 2.66
N ALA A 194 -72.47 50.24 2.75
CA ALA A 194 -73.88 49.98 2.98
C ALA A 194 -74.34 50.44 4.37
N ALA A 195 -73.57 50.15 5.43
CA ALA A 195 -73.85 50.61 6.79
C ALA A 195 -73.88 52.14 6.88
N THR A 196 -72.95 52.81 6.19
CA THR A 196 -72.93 54.28 6.09
C THR A 196 -74.21 54.82 5.45
N LYS A 197 -74.64 54.25 4.32
CA LYS A 197 -75.91 54.64 3.66
C LYS A 197 -77.14 54.41 4.54
N ILE A 198 -77.15 53.34 5.34
CA ILE A 198 -78.24 53.11 6.30
C ILE A 198 -78.21 54.20 7.37
N GLY A 199 -77.03 54.59 7.87
CA GLY A 199 -76.88 55.71 8.81
C GLY A 199 -77.46 57.02 8.25
N ASP A 200 -77.14 57.35 7.00
CA ASP A 200 -77.70 58.51 6.31
C ASP A 200 -79.25 58.47 6.26
N ILE A 201 -79.83 57.30 5.96
CA ILE A 201 -81.29 57.10 5.93
C ILE A 201 -81.89 57.26 7.34
N VAL A 202 -81.27 56.69 8.37
CA VAL A 202 -81.73 56.80 9.76
C VAL A 202 -81.73 58.26 10.19
N SER A 203 -80.69 59.04 9.86
CA SER A 203 -80.64 60.47 10.14
C SER A 203 -81.83 61.22 9.52
N VAL A 204 -82.17 60.93 8.26
CA VAL A 204 -83.34 61.54 7.60
C VAL A 204 -84.65 61.15 8.29
N ILE A 205 -84.79 59.90 8.75
CA ILE A 205 -85.98 59.44 9.49
C ILE A 205 -86.08 60.17 10.83
N THR A 206 -84.97 60.36 11.54
CA THR A 206 -84.93 61.13 12.80
C THR A 206 -85.34 62.58 12.57
N ASP A 207 -84.89 63.21 11.48
CA ASP A 207 -85.30 64.57 11.10
C ASP A 207 -86.81 64.65 10.81
N ILE A 208 -87.35 63.69 10.05
CA ILE A 208 -88.79 63.61 9.75
C ILE A 208 -89.60 63.40 11.04
N ALA A 209 -89.15 62.52 11.94
CA ALA A 209 -89.81 62.26 13.22
C ALA A 209 -89.81 63.52 14.10
N THR A 210 -88.69 64.24 14.16
CA THR A 210 -88.56 65.51 14.88
C THR A 210 -89.49 66.58 14.30
N GLN A 211 -89.55 66.71 12.97
CA GLN A 211 -90.46 67.63 12.29
C GLN A 211 -91.94 67.25 12.52
N THR A 212 -92.25 65.96 12.49
CA THR A 212 -93.60 65.42 12.75
C THR A 212 -94.03 65.71 14.19
N ASN A 213 -93.12 65.56 15.16
CA ASN A 213 -93.36 65.92 16.56
C ASN A 213 -93.67 67.42 16.71
N LEU A 214 -92.93 68.29 16.02
CA LEU A 214 -93.19 69.74 16.00
C LEU A 214 -94.53 70.09 15.35
N LEU A 215 -94.89 69.43 14.24
CA LEU A 215 -96.19 69.61 13.59
C LEU A 215 -97.35 69.14 14.48
N ALA A 216 -97.19 68.00 15.14
CA ALA A 216 -98.16 67.45 16.09
C ALA A 216 -98.33 68.35 17.32
N LEU A 217 -97.24 68.95 17.81
CA LEU A 217 -97.28 69.94 18.87
C LEU A 217 -98.08 71.19 18.45
N ASN A 218 -97.80 71.73 17.25
CA ASN A 218 -98.55 72.87 16.72
C ASN A 218 -100.05 72.54 16.55
N ALA A 219 -100.37 71.34 16.07
CA ALA A 219 -101.75 70.86 15.95
C ALA A 219 -102.43 70.72 17.32
N THR A 220 -101.71 70.27 18.35
CA THR A 220 -102.21 70.18 19.72
C THR A 220 -102.53 71.57 20.29
N ILE A 221 -101.68 72.56 20.01
CA ILE A 221 -101.90 73.96 20.40
C ILE A 221 -103.16 74.52 19.72
N GLU A 222 -103.31 74.33 18.40
CA GLU A 222 -104.46 74.84 17.66
C GLU A 222 -105.77 74.11 18.05
N ALA A 223 -105.70 72.81 18.34
CA ALA A 223 -106.84 72.04 18.84
C ALA A 223 -107.29 72.53 20.23
N ALA A 224 -106.35 72.90 21.12
CA ALA A 224 -106.67 73.53 22.40
C ALA A 224 -107.33 74.91 22.20
N ARG A 225 -106.88 75.67 21.20
CA ARG A 225 -107.44 76.99 20.84
C ARG A 225 -108.87 76.93 20.31
N ALA A 226 -109.22 75.85 19.60
CA ALA A 226 -110.57 75.57 19.12
C ALA A 226 -111.57 75.10 20.22
N GLY A 227 -111.11 74.93 21.47
CA GLY A 227 -111.97 74.61 22.61
C GLY A 227 -112.68 73.27 22.48
N THR A 228 -114.00 73.25 22.69
CA THR A 228 -114.80 71.99 22.67
C THR A 228 -114.90 71.36 21.27
N ALA A 229 -114.80 72.16 20.20
CA ALA A 229 -114.82 71.68 18.81
C ALA A 229 -113.52 70.96 18.40
N GLY A 230 -112.41 71.24 19.08
CA GLY A 230 -111.08 70.69 18.78
C GLY A 230 -110.73 69.38 19.50
N LYS A 231 -111.58 68.86 20.39
CA LYS A 231 -111.26 67.69 21.24
C LYS A 231 -110.84 66.45 20.45
N GLY A 232 -111.51 66.14 19.33
CA GLY A 232 -111.15 65.01 18.47
C GLY A 232 -109.78 65.20 17.81
N PHE A 233 -109.49 66.43 17.35
CA PHE A 233 -108.18 66.78 16.78
C PHE A 233 -107.07 66.74 17.82
N ALA A 234 -107.33 67.13 19.06
CA ALA A 234 -106.35 67.09 20.15
C ALA A 234 -105.89 65.65 20.46
N VAL A 235 -106.81 64.67 20.42
CA VAL A 235 -106.47 63.25 20.62
C VAL A 235 -105.58 62.74 19.49
N VAL A 236 -105.93 63.02 18.23
CA VAL A 236 -105.12 62.62 17.08
C VAL A 236 -103.74 63.28 17.12
N ALA A 237 -103.66 64.57 17.44
CA ALA A 237 -102.39 65.28 17.55
C ALA A 237 -101.49 64.71 18.66
N SER A 238 -102.07 64.32 19.81
CA SER A 238 -101.34 63.65 20.89
C SER A 238 -100.83 62.26 20.48
N GLU A 239 -101.63 61.49 19.74
CA GLU A 239 -101.23 60.18 19.24
C GLU A 239 -100.08 60.30 18.24
N VAL A 240 -100.17 61.22 17.27
CA VAL A 240 -99.10 61.50 16.30
C VAL A 240 -97.82 61.95 17.02
N LYS A 241 -97.94 62.77 18.07
CA LYS A 241 -96.81 63.18 18.90
C LYS A 241 -96.15 61.98 19.61
N GLY A 242 -96.95 61.06 20.13
CA GLY A 242 -96.49 59.82 20.75
C GLY A 242 -95.71 58.94 19.76
N LEU A 243 -96.28 58.72 18.57
CA LEU A 243 -95.64 57.97 17.49
C LEU A 243 -94.32 58.61 17.03
N ALA A 244 -94.27 59.94 16.93
CA ALA A 244 -93.07 60.67 16.53
C ALA A 244 -91.92 60.52 17.56
N ASN A 245 -92.24 60.59 18.86
CA ASN A 245 -91.26 60.34 19.92
C ASN A 245 -90.78 58.88 19.90
N GLN A 246 -91.70 57.92 19.75
CA GLN A 246 -91.35 56.50 19.64
C GLN A 246 -90.44 56.24 18.42
N THR A 247 -90.72 56.90 17.29
CA THR A 247 -89.89 56.82 16.08
C THR A 247 -88.49 57.38 16.35
N THR A 248 -88.38 58.53 17.03
CA THR A 248 -87.09 59.14 17.39
C THR A 248 -86.25 58.18 18.25
N SER A 249 -86.83 57.65 19.33
CA SER A 249 -86.14 56.70 20.20
C SER A 249 -85.75 55.40 19.47
N ALA A 250 -86.59 54.90 18.57
CA ALA A 250 -86.26 53.74 17.75
C ALA A 250 -85.10 54.05 16.79
N THR A 251 -85.07 55.23 16.15
CA THR A 251 -83.96 55.63 15.28
C THR A 251 -82.64 55.79 16.04
N GLU A 252 -82.65 56.31 17.27
CA GLU A 252 -81.45 56.40 18.12
C GLU A 252 -80.90 55.01 18.51
N GLU A 253 -81.76 54.01 18.69
CA GLU A 253 -81.32 52.63 18.90
C GLU A 253 -80.71 52.03 17.63
N VAL A 254 -81.33 52.25 16.47
CA VAL A 254 -80.79 51.80 15.18
C VAL A 254 -79.45 52.47 14.87
N ASP A 255 -79.30 53.77 15.12
CA ASP A 255 -78.05 54.52 14.92
C ASP A 255 -76.91 53.94 15.76
N ARG A 256 -77.16 53.67 17.06
CA ARG A 256 -76.18 52.96 17.91
C ARG A 256 -75.80 51.59 17.35
N LYS A 257 -76.77 50.82 16.82
CA LYS A 257 -76.49 49.52 16.20
C LYS A 257 -75.68 49.64 14.91
N ILE A 258 -75.87 50.68 14.12
CA ILE A 258 -75.05 50.95 12.93
C ILE A 258 -73.62 51.29 13.35
N GLY A 259 -73.43 52.10 14.40
CA GLY A 259 -72.11 52.38 14.97
C GLY A 259 -71.40 51.11 15.46
N ASP A 260 -72.09 50.22 16.17
CA ASP A 260 -71.56 48.92 16.58
C ASP A 260 -71.12 48.07 15.36
N ILE A 261 -71.95 48.03 14.30
CA ILE A 261 -71.65 47.30 13.05
C ILE A 261 -70.42 47.89 12.35
N GLN A 262 -70.31 49.21 12.25
CA GLN A 262 -69.16 49.88 11.62
C GLN A 262 -67.86 49.59 12.36
N ASN A 263 -67.88 49.64 13.70
CA ASN A 263 -66.71 49.28 14.51
C ASN A 263 -66.27 47.82 14.29
N GLU A 264 -67.22 46.88 14.19
CA GLU A 264 -66.91 45.48 13.95
C GLU A 264 -66.36 45.23 12.52
N ILE A 265 -66.84 45.99 11.54
CA ILE A 265 -66.32 46.00 10.17
C ILE A 265 -64.86 46.47 10.16
N ASP A 266 -64.53 47.56 10.85
CA ASP A 266 -63.16 48.08 10.92
C ASP A 266 -62.21 47.08 11.61
N ASN A 267 -62.66 46.44 12.69
CA ASN A 267 -61.94 45.35 13.34
C ASN A 267 -61.68 44.17 12.39
N SER A 268 -62.68 43.82 11.57
CA SER A 268 -62.57 42.74 10.58
C SER A 268 -61.55 43.10 9.48
N VAL A 269 -61.57 44.33 8.97
CA VAL A 269 -60.56 44.81 7.99
C VAL A 269 -59.15 44.75 8.58
N ALA A 270 -58.97 45.23 9.82
CA ALA A 270 -57.68 45.18 10.49
C ALA A 270 -57.18 43.73 10.69
N ALA A 271 -58.09 42.79 10.98
CA ALA A 271 -57.75 41.37 11.09
C ALA A 271 -57.32 40.78 9.74
N ILE A 272 -58.03 41.10 8.65
CA ILE A 272 -57.67 40.66 7.30
C ILE A 272 -56.29 41.17 6.89
N LEU A 273 -55.95 42.43 7.18
CA LEU A 273 -54.63 42.99 6.88
C LEU A 273 -53.50 42.26 7.60
N ARG A 274 -53.68 41.91 8.88
CA ARG A 274 -52.70 41.10 9.64
C ARG A 274 -52.55 39.69 9.06
N ILE A 275 -53.62 39.09 8.56
CA ILE A 275 -53.58 37.80 7.86
C ILE A 275 -52.75 37.93 6.58
N CYS A 276 -52.96 38.97 5.77
CA CYS A 276 -52.16 39.23 4.57
C CYS A 276 -50.67 39.40 4.87
N GLU A 277 -50.32 40.15 5.92
CA GLU A 277 -48.93 40.32 6.36
C GLU A 277 -48.29 38.98 6.76
N THR A 278 -49.03 38.16 7.52
CA THR A 278 -48.57 36.82 7.92
C THR A 278 -48.35 35.91 6.72
N ILE A 279 -49.26 35.93 5.73
CA ILE A 279 -49.10 35.14 4.50
C ILE A 279 -47.91 35.65 3.66
N GLY A 280 -47.68 36.96 3.62
CA GLY A 280 -46.51 37.55 2.97
C GLY A 280 -45.20 37.04 3.57
N ALA A 281 -45.10 36.97 4.90
CA ALA A 281 -43.94 36.41 5.59
C ALA A 281 -43.73 34.91 5.29
N VAL A 282 -44.82 34.14 5.09
CA VAL A 282 -44.76 32.73 4.66
C VAL A 282 -44.23 32.62 3.23
N ASP A 283 -44.64 33.50 2.32
CA ASP A 283 -44.13 33.52 0.94
C ASP A 283 -42.64 33.86 0.89
N GLU A 284 -42.19 34.86 1.65
CA GLU A 284 -40.76 35.23 1.76
C GLU A 284 -39.92 34.08 2.31
N THR A 285 -40.40 33.43 3.38
CA THR A 285 -39.73 32.24 3.94
C THR A 285 -39.67 31.10 2.92
N SER A 286 -40.74 30.88 2.16
CA SER A 286 -40.78 29.86 1.12
C SER A 286 -39.74 30.11 0.03
N GLN A 287 -39.59 31.37 -0.41
CA GLN A 287 -38.55 31.77 -1.37
C GLN A 287 -37.13 31.52 -0.83
N ALA A 288 -36.88 31.84 0.44
CA ALA A 288 -35.60 31.57 1.09
C ALA A 288 -35.29 30.06 1.14
N ILE A 289 -36.29 29.23 1.43
CA ILE A 289 -36.15 27.77 1.41
C ILE A 289 -35.85 27.28 -0.01
N THR A 290 -36.49 27.82 -1.05
CA THR A 290 -36.18 27.45 -2.45
C THR A 290 -34.70 27.67 -2.79
N LEU A 291 -34.12 28.80 -2.38
CA LEU A 291 -32.69 29.07 -2.58
C LEU A 291 -31.80 28.07 -1.82
N ALA A 292 -32.14 27.76 -0.57
CA ALA A 292 -31.41 26.79 0.24
C ALA A 292 -31.49 25.37 -0.35
N VAL A 293 -32.65 24.97 -0.87
CA VAL A 293 -32.88 23.69 -1.54
C VAL A 293 -32.01 23.55 -2.78
N GLU A 294 -31.88 24.60 -3.59
CA GLU A 294 -31.02 24.55 -4.79
C GLU A 294 -29.53 24.42 -4.42
N GLN A 295 -29.07 25.14 -3.38
CA GLN A 295 -27.71 24.98 -2.86
C GLN A 295 -27.47 23.57 -2.31
N GLN A 296 -28.43 23.04 -1.55
CA GLN A 296 -28.34 21.71 -0.98
C GLN A 296 -28.34 20.62 -2.07
N ARG A 297 -29.08 20.82 -3.16
CA ARG A 297 -29.08 19.95 -4.33
C ARG A 297 -27.69 19.89 -4.97
N ALA A 298 -27.07 21.04 -5.20
CA ALA A 298 -25.72 21.11 -5.78
C ALA A 298 -24.68 20.41 -4.89
N ALA A 299 -24.73 20.63 -3.57
CA ALA A 299 -23.84 19.96 -2.63
C ALA A 299 -24.05 18.44 -2.60
N THR A 300 -25.30 17.98 -2.69
CA THR A 300 -25.62 16.54 -2.72
C THR A 300 -25.12 15.87 -4.01
N ASP A 301 -25.23 16.56 -5.15
CA ASP A 301 -24.68 16.08 -6.43
C ASP A 301 -23.15 15.97 -6.39
N GLU A 302 -22.46 16.95 -5.79
CA GLU A 302 -21.02 16.87 -5.57
C GLU A 302 -20.61 15.72 -4.64
N ILE A 303 -21.38 15.45 -3.58
CA ILE A 303 -21.13 14.30 -2.69
C ILE A 303 -21.26 12.99 -3.47
N SER A 304 -22.34 12.83 -4.25
CA SER A 304 -22.56 11.64 -5.08
C SER A 304 -21.42 11.42 -6.08
N LYS A 305 -21.00 12.50 -6.77
CA LYS A 305 -19.87 12.45 -7.71
C LYS A 305 -18.56 12.09 -7.02
N ASN A 306 -18.26 12.68 -5.87
CA ASN A 306 -17.05 12.36 -5.11
C ASN A 306 -17.07 10.92 -4.61
N ALA A 307 -18.20 10.42 -4.11
CA ALA A 307 -18.35 9.03 -3.73
C ALA A 307 -18.04 8.10 -4.92
N GLN A 308 -18.56 8.38 -6.12
CA GLN A 308 -18.25 7.58 -7.30
C GLN A 308 -16.76 7.60 -7.69
N LEU A 309 -16.10 8.75 -7.57
CA LEU A 309 -14.66 8.88 -7.80
C LEU A 309 -13.87 8.06 -6.79
N THR A 310 -14.17 8.19 -5.50
CA THR A 310 -13.51 7.43 -4.44
C THR A 310 -13.75 5.93 -4.61
N ALA A 311 -14.94 5.48 -5.04
CA ALA A 311 -15.21 4.07 -5.32
C ALA A 311 -14.26 3.52 -6.39
N ASN A 312 -14.06 4.29 -7.47
CA ASN A 312 -13.13 3.92 -8.54
C ASN A 312 -11.68 3.89 -8.05
N GLU A 313 -11.25 4.86 -7.24
CA GLU A 313 -9.91 4.89 -6.64
C GLU A 313 -9.68 3.69 -5.71
N THR A 314 -10.69 3.31 -4.93
CA THR A 314 -10.63 2.16 -4.03
C THR A 314 -10.52 0.84 -4.80
N GLN A 315 -11.17 0.76 -5.97
CA GLN A 315 -11.03 -0.36 -6.89
C GLN A 315 -9.61 -0.44 -7.47
N LEU A 316 -9.02 0.69 -7.87
CA LEU A 316 -7.64 0.74 -8.37
C LEU A 316 -6.63 0.29 -7.28
N VAL A 317 -6.81 0.75 -6.05
CA VAL A 317 -6.00 0.31 -4.90
C VAL A 317 -6.13 -1.21 -4.70
N SER A 318 -7.34 -1.75 -4.78
CA SER A 318 -7.58 -3.19 -4.63
C SER A 318 -6.86 -4.00 -5.72
N SER A 319 -6.86 -3.53 -6.98
CA SER A 319 -6.10 -4.16 -8.06
C SER A 319 -4.59 -4.09 -7.83
N ALA A 320 -4.06 -2.95 -7.40
CA ALA A 320 -2.64 -2.79 -7.09
C ALA A 320 -2.18 -3.71 -5.95
N ILE A 321 -3.02 -3.91 -4.93
CA ILE A 321 -2.74 -4.86 -3.84
C ILE A 321 -2.71 -6.29 -4.37
N GLN A 322 -3.60 -6.66 -5.28
CA GLN A 322 -3.62 -7.99 -5.86
C GLN A 322 -2.38 -8.28 -6.72
N GLU A 323 -1.90 -7.29 -7.48
CA GLU A 323 -0.63 -7.35 -8.20
C GLU A 323 0.56 -7.49 -7.23
N MET A 324 0.58 -6.68 -6.18
CA MET A 324 1.61 -6.76 -5.12
C MET A 324 1.64 -8.14 -4.46
N SER A 325 0.50 -8.76 -4.16
CA SER A 325 0.44 -10.12 -3.63
C SER A 325 1.05 -11.14 -4.60
N SER A 326 0.81 -11.00 -5.90
CA SER A 326 1.40 -11.87 -6.94
C SER A 326 2.91 -11.70 -7.05
N GLU A 327 3.41 -10.46 -7.02
CA GLU A 327 4.86 -10.19 -7.04
C GLU A 327 5.54 -10.70 -5.77
N THR A 328 4.89 -10.54 -4.62
CA THR A 328 5.37 -11.03 -3.32
C THR A 328 5.49 -12.55 -3.32
N ALA A 329 4.52 -13.27 -3.89
CA ALA A 329 4.60 -14.72 -4.06
C ALA A 329 5.77 -15.14 -4.97
N THR A 330 5.96 -14.44 -6.09
CA THR A 330 7.09 -14.69 -7.00
C THR A 330 8.44 -14.45 -6.32
N ALA A 331 8.55 -13.38 -5.52
CA ALA A 331 9.74 -13.09 -4.73
C ALA A 331 10.01 -14.17 -3.66
N ALA A 332 8.97 -14.76 -3.08
CA ALA A 332 9.08 -15.84 -2.11
C ALA A 332 9.69 -17.09 -2.75
N ASP A 333 9.18 -17.48 -3.93
CA ASP A 333 9.68 -18.62 -4.70
C ASP A 333 11.15 -18.43 -5.13
N LEU A 334 11.50 -17.22 -5.58
CA LEU A 334 12.87 -16.88 -5.94
C LEU A 334 13.81 -16.96 -4.72
N SER A 335 13.39 -16.42 -3.57
CA SER A 335 14.16 -16.48 -2.34
C SER A 335 14.36 -17.93 -1.86
N SER A 336 13.33 -18.76 -1.95
CA SER A 336 13.42 -20.20 -1.66
C SER A 336 14.44 -20.89 -2.58
N SER A 337 14.42 -20.57 -3.87
CA SER A 337 15.37 -21.09 -4.85
C SER A 337 16.81 -20.65 -4.57
N VAL A 338 17.05 -19.38 -4.25
CA VAL A 338 18.37 -18.88 -3.85
C VAL A 338 18.89 -19.62 -2.61
N ARG A 339 18.03 -19.85 -1.60
CA ARG A 339 18.40 -20.61 -0.40
C ARG A 339 18.77 -22.06 -0.74
N ALA A 340 18.01 -22.70 -1.62
CA ALA A 340 18.27 -24.07 -2.07
C ALA A 340 19.61 -24.15 -2.82
N THR A 341 19.83 -23.31 -3.82
CA THR A 341 21.08 -23.27 -4.60
C THR A 341 22.30 -22.95 -3.71
N ALA A 342 22.17 -22.02 -2.77
CA ALA A 342 23.25 -21.75 -1.81
C ALA A 342 23.56 -22.98 -0.92
N GLY A 343 22.53 -23.75 -0.55
CA GLY A 343 22.67 -25.02 0.15
C GLY A 343 23.42 -26.08 -0.68
N GLU A 344 23.01 -26.27 -1.94
CA GLU A 344 23.67 -27.20 -2.87
C GLU A 344 25.14 -26.83 -3.12
N VAL A 345 25.44 -25.54 -3.31
CA VAL A 345 26.83 -25.08 -3.48
C VAL A 345 27.65 -25.36 -2.22
N ALA A 346 27.09 -25.13 -1.02
CA ALA A 346 27.78 -25.42 0.23
C ALA A 346 28.09 -26.92 0.41
N GLU A 347 27.15 -27.79 0.03
CA GLU A 347 27.31 -29.25 0.07
C GLU A 347 28.36 -29.72 -0.95
N GLN A 348 28.27 -29.27 -2.20
CA GLN A 348 29.25 -29.61 -3.25
C GLN A 348 30.68 -29.20 -2.88
N VAL A 349 30.82 -28.04 -2.23
CA VAL A 349 32.11 -27.52 -1.75
C VAL A 349 32.67 -28.36 -0.60
N ALA A 350 31.82 -28.82 0.32
CA ALA A 350 32.21 -29.72 1.40
C ALA A 350 32.64 -31.10 0.86
N ASP A 351 31.91 -31.63 -0.12
CA ASP A 351 32.26 -32.89 -0.79
C ASP A 351 33.59 -32.79 -1.54
N MET A 352 33.82 -31.70 -2.28
CA MET A 352 35.10 -31.45 -2.93
C MET A 352 36.27 -31.41 -1.93
N GLN A 353 36.07 -30.76 -0.78
CA GLN A 353 37.09 -30.72 0.27
C GLN A 353 37.38 -32.12 0.82
N SER A 354 36.34 -32.93 1.06
CA SER A 354 36.46 -34.29 1.56
C SER A 354 37.20 -35.21 0.57
N ASP A 355 36.80 -35.20 -0.71
CA ASP A 355 37.42 -35.99 -1.77
C ASP A 355 38.89 -35.61 -1.99
N LEU A 356 39.20 -34.31 -1.99
CA LEU A 356 40.58 -33.84 -2.12
C LEU A 356 41.44 -34.30 -0.93
N THR A 357 40.94 -34.13 0.30
CA THR A 357 41.63 -34.57 1.51
C THR A 357 41.89 -36.08 1.47
N GLN A 358 40.92 -36.87 1.01
CA GLN A 358 41.04 -38.31 0.89
C GLN A 358 42.08 -38.72 -0.18
N LYS A 359 42.06 -38.09 -1.35
CA LYS A 359 43.02 -38.34 -2.43
C LYS A 359 44.45 -37.97 -2.04
N LEU A 360 44.63 -36.83 -1.39
CA LEU A 360 45.91 -36.41 -0.83
C LEU A 360 46.44 -37.44 0.17
N ARG A 361 45.60 -37.88 1.12
CA ARG A 361 45.98 -38.89 2.12
C ARG A 361 46.37 -40.24 1.50
N ARG A 362 45.72 -40.64 0.40
CA ARG A 362 46.04 -41.86 -0.37
C ARG A 362 47.31 -41.77 -1.19
N SER A 363 47.70 -40.57 -1.62
CA SER A 363 48.88 -40.39 -2.47
C SER A 363 50.20 -40.34 -1.67
N TYR A 364 50.12 -40.22 -0.34
CA TYR A 364 51.29 -40.05 0.54
C TYR A 364 51.38 -41.06 1.71
N GLY A 365 50.36 -41.89 1.92
CA GLY A 365 50.38 -43.02 2.87
C GLY A 365 50.71 -44.33 2.18
#